data_AF-X0VV32-F1
#
_entry.id   AF-X0VV32-F1
#
_cell.length_a   1.000
_cell.length_b   1.000
_cell.length_c   1.000
_cell.angle_alpha   90.00
_cell.angle_beta   90.00
_cell.angle_gamma   90.00
#
_symmetry.space_group_name_H-M   'P 1'
#
loop_
_entity.id
_entity.type
_entity.pdbx_description
1 polymer ?
#
loop_
_entity_poly.entity_id
_entity_poly.type
_entity_poly.pdbx_seq_one_letter_code
_entity_poly.pdbx_strand_id
1 'polypeptide(L)' 'MPKPRNRHWTDEEAELLKTLWNDRKLTSQDIYDVLDRTRGSVTKKIDMLGLERRTFLESKWKMEETLKRYKEVVEG' A
#
# COMPACT_ATOMS: atom_id res chain seq x y z
N MET A 1 -12.52 3.91 -12.73
CA MET A 1 -13.53 4.80 -12.12
C MET A 1 -12.82 5.95 -11.42
N PRO A 2 -13.38 7.17 -11.38
CA PRO A 2 -12.76 8.28 -10.64
C PRO A 2 -12.83 8.02 -9.13
N LYS A 3 -11.67 7.90 -8.46
CA LYS A 3 -11.61 7.69 -7.01
C LYS A 3 -12.14 8.94 -6.28
N PRO A 4 -12.99 8.81 -5.25
CA PRO A 4 -13.58 9.95 -4.55
C PRO A 4 -12.52 10.80 -3.85
N ARG A 5 -12.48 12.10 -4.17
CA ARG A 5 -11.41 13.03 -3.73
C ARG A 5 -11.63 13.64 -2.34
N ASN A 6 -12.81 13.47 -1.73
CA ASN A 6 -13.19 14.19 -0.51
C ASN A 6 -13.82 13.31 0.59
N ARG A 7 -13.57 12.00 0.57
CA ARG A 7 -14.06 11.08 1.61
C ARG A 7 -13.19 11.20 2.87
N HIS A 8 -13.79 11.31 4.04
CA HIS A 8 -13.06 11.27 5.31
C HIS A 8 -12.40 9.89 5.53
N TRP A 9 -11.28 9.84 6.24
CA TRP A 9 -10.68 8.59 6.68
C TRP A 9 -11.46 8.05 7.86
N THR A 10 -11.96 6.82 7.74
CA THR A 10 -12.48 6.06 8.87
C THR A 10 -11.32 5.52 9.71
N ASP A 11 -11.59 5.21 10.98
CA ASP A 11 -10.61 4.56 11.86
C ASP A 11 -10.22 3.19 11.32
N GLU A 12 -11.17 2.43 10.76
CA GLU A 12 -10.92 1.13 10.13
C GLU A 12 -9.95 1.24 8.94
N GLU A 13 -10.14 2.22 8.05
CA GLU A 13 -9.21 2.48 6.94
C GLU A 13 -7.81 2.87 7.44
N ALA A 14 -7.74 3.64 8.53
CA ALA A 14 -6.46 4.07 9.10
C ALA A 14 -5.69 2.89 9.73
N GLU A 15 -6.38 2.01 10.46
CA GLU A 15 -5.79 0.79 11.02
C GLU A 15 -5.42 -0.23 9.94
N LEU A 16 -6.24 -0.36 8.90
CA LEU A 16 -5.91 -1.18 7.73
C LEU A 16 -4.66 -0.63 7.01
N LEU A 17 -4.59 0.69 6.80
CA LEU A 17 -3.40 1.33 6.24
C LEU A 17 -2.16 1.03 7.09
N LYS A 18 -2.20 1.19 8.42
CA LYS A 18 -1.06 0.88 9.30
C LYS A 18 -0.61 -0.57 9.15
N THR A 19 -1.56 -1.50 9.19
CA THR A 19 -1.30 -2.94 9.07
C THR A 19 -0.61 -3.26 7.75
N LEU A 20 -1.22 -2.86 6.62
CA LEU A 20 -0.68 -3.11 5.28
C LEU A 20 0.65 -2.38 5.06
N TRP A 21 0.81 -1.19 5.62
CA TRP A 21 2.03 -0.39 5.51
C TRP A 21 3.19 -0.94 6.33
N ASN A 22 2.93 -1.62 7.46
CA ASN A 22 3.96 -2.29 8.26
C ASN A 22 4.27 -3.71 7.78
N ASP A 23 3.27 -4.45 7.29
CA ASP A 23 3.44 -5.83 6.82
C ASP A 23 4.41 -5.93 5.62
N ARG A 24 4.54 -4.85 4.85
CA ARG A 24 5.53 -4.70 3.77
C ARG A 24 5.50 -5.84 2.74
N LYS A 25 4.41 -6.62 2.64
CA LYS A 25 4.18 -7.60 1.56
C LYS A 25 3.54 -6.96 0.33
N LEU A 26 2.66 -5.99 0.55
CA LEU A 26 2.00 -5.25 -0.53
C LEU A 26 2.81 -4.04 -0.95
N THR A 27 2.67 -3.67 -2.20
CA THR A 27 3.33 -2.47 -2.71
C THR A 27 2.47 -1.25 -2.45
N SER A 28 3.07 -0.08 -2.60
CA SER A 28 2.34 1.17 -2.40
C SER A 28 1.11 1.24 -3.32
N GLN A 29 1.22 0.72 -4.56
CA GLN A 29 0.11 0.70 -5.51
C GLN A 29 -1.01 -0.24 -5.05
N ASP A 30 -0.68 -1.46 -4.63
CA ASP A 30 -1.67 -2.41 -4.12
C ASP A 30 -2.42 -1.83 -2.91
N ILE A 31 -1.72 -1.14 -2.02
CA ILE A 31 -2.33 -0.47 -0.87
C ILE A 31 -3.30 0.63 -1.30
N TYR A 32 -2.97 1.40 -2.36
CA TYR A 32 -3.87 2.42 -2.90
C TYR A 32 -5.15 1.82 -3.51
N ASP A 33 -5.04 0.63 -4.10
CA ASP A 33 -6.17 -0.06 -4.70
C ASP A 33 -7.02 -0.79 -3.64
N VAL A 34 -6.41 -1.45 -2.66
CA VAL A 34 -7.12 -2.08 -1.52
C VAL A 34 -7.90 -1.05 -0.71
N LEU A 35 -7.34 0.14 -0.49
CA LEU A 35 -8.03 1.21 0.24
C LEU A 35 -9.00 2.02 -0.62
N ASP A 36 -9.05 1.77 -1.94
CA ASP A 36 -9.73 2.61 -2.94
C ASP A 36 -9.43 4.12 -2.77
N ARG A 37 -8.17 4.44 -2.45
CA ARG A 37 -7.70 5.82 -2.26
C ARG A 37 -6.69 6.21 -3.31
N THR A 38 -6.53 7.51 -3.50
CA THR A 38 -5.46 8.05 -4.35
C THR A 38 -4.13 8.03 -3.60
N ARG A 39 -3.04 7.93 -4.36
CA ARG A 39 -1.67 8.02 -3.83
C ARG A 39 -1.50 9.22 -2.89
N GLY A 40 -1.93 10.41 -3.31
CA GLY A 40 -1.79 11.63 -2.50
C GLY A 40 -2.55 11.58 -1.17
N SER A 41 -3.75 11.01 -1.16
CA SER A 41 -4.54 10.83 0.07
C SER A 41 -3.84 9.88 1.04
N VAL A 42 -3.30 8.77 0.53
CA VAL A 42 -2.60 7.76 1.35
C VAL A 42 -1.27 8.31 1.86
N THR A 43 -0.46 8.96 1.02
CA THR A 43 0.80 9.59 1.45
C THR A 43 0.59 10.62 2.55
N LYS A 44 -0.42 11.50 2.40
CA LYS A 44 -0.76 12.47 3.46
C LYS A 44 -1.19 11.79 4.75
N LYS A 45 -1.96 10.69 4.66
CA LYS A 45 -2.37 9.94 5.85
C LYS A 45 -1.20 9.25 6.53
N ILE A 46 -0.25 8.68 5.78
CA ILE A 46 1.00 8.09 6.32
C ILE A 46 1.78 9.14 7.10
N ASP A 47 1.96 10.34 6.53
CA ASP A 47 2.64 11.45 7.21
C ASP A 47 1.89 11.85 8.50
N MET A 48 0.56 11.95 8.46
CA MET A 48 -0.26 12.26 9.63
C MET A 48 -0.23 11.17 10.72
N LEU A 49 -0.04 9.91 10.32
CA LEU A 49 0.07 8.77 11.24
C LEU A 49 1.50 8.60 11.78
N GLY A 50 2.46 9.42 11.33
CA GLY A 50 3.87 9.31 11.73
C GLY A 50 4.54 8.02 11.26
N LEU A 51 4.00 7.39 10.20
CA LEU A 51 4.55 6.16 9.66
C LEU A 51 5.78 6.46 8.79
N GLU A 52 6.79 5.61 8.88
CA GLU A 52 7.99 5.73 8.07
C GLU A 52 7.67 5.61 6.57
N ARG A 53 8.18 6.55 5.77
CA ARG A 53 8.02 6.52 4.33
C ARG A 53 8.87 5.39 3.75
N ARG A 54 8.22 4.47 3.03
CA ARG A 54 8.91 3.46 2.23
C ARG A 54 9.75 4.15 1.16
N THR A 55 11.02 3.79 1.08
CA THR A 55 11.87 4.26 -0.01
C THR A 55 11.52 3.52 -1.31
N PHE A 56 11.82 4.16 -2.44
CA PHE A 56 11.57 3.57 -3.77
C PHE A 56 12.33 2.25 -3.96
N LEU A 57 13.50 2.11 -3.30
CA LEU A 57 14.29 0.89 -3.31
C LEU A 57 13.61 -0.27 -2.57
N GLU A 58 13.07 -0.04 -1.38
CA GLU A 58 12.36 -1.09 -0.61
C GLU A 58 11.14 -1.63 -1.36
N SER A 59 10.45 -0.77 -2.12
CA SER A 59 9.31 -1.18 -2.94
C SER A 59 9.72 -1.99 -4.18
N LYS A 60 10.91 -1.73 -4.74
CA LYS A 60 11.41 -2.39 -5.96
C LYS A 60 11.96 -3.79 -5.69
N TRP A 61 12.76 -3.97 -4.63
CA TRP A 61 13.35 -5.27 -4.29
C TRP A 61 12.31 -6.32 -3.88
N LYS A 62 11.25 -5.90 -3.18
CA LYS A 62 10.15 -6.82 -2.78
C LYS A 62 9.20 -7.18 -3.91
N MET A 63 9.11 -6.36 -4.97
CA MET A 63 8.37 -6.71 -6.19
C MET A 63 8.98 -7.92 -6.89
N GLU A 64 10.32 -7.98 -6.98
CA GLU A 64 11.01 -9.10 -7.61
C GLU A 64 10.81 -10.40 -6.82
N GLU A 65 10.84 -10.34 -5.49
CA GLU A 65 10.58 -11.49 -4.61
C GLU A 65 9.12 -11.96 -4.68
N THR A 66 8.16 -11.03 -4.67
CA THR A 66 6.73 -11.35 -4.76
C THR A 66 6.37 -11.91 -6.14
N LEU A 67 6.96 -11.36 -7.21
CA LEU A 67 6.79 -11.86 -8.57
C LEU A 67 7.41 -13.24 -8.75
N LYS A 68 8.58 -13.49 -8.15
CA LYS A 68 9.22 -14.80 -8.14
C LYS A 68 8.31 -15.84 -7.48
N ARG A 69 7.78 -15.53 -6.29
CA ARG A 69 6.85 -16.42 -5.58
C ARG A 69 5.55 -16.69 -6.35
N TYR A 70 4.98 -15.68 -7.00
CA TYR A 70 3.80 -15.86 -7.84
C TYR A 70 4.07 -16.81 -9.01
N LYS A 71 5.22 -16.65 -9.70
CA LYS A 71 5.62 -17.55 -10.79
C LYS A 71 5.83 -18.98 -10.31
N GLU A 72 6.41 -19.18 -9.13
CA GLU A 72 6.58 -20.52 -8.55
C GLU A 72 5.26 -21.21 -8.20
N VAL A 73 4.21 -20.47 -7.84
CA VAL A 73 2.89 -21.03 -7.49
C VAL A 73 2.03 -21.31 -8.73
N VAL A 74 2.20 -20.55 -9.80
CA VAL A 74 1.39 -20.67 -11.03
C VAL A 74 2.01 -21.64 -12.04
N GLU A 75 3.34 -21.76 -12.07
CA GLU A 75 4.06 -22.63 -13.01
C GLU A 75 4.66 -23.89 -12.38
N GLY A 76 4.41 -24.15 -11.09
CA GLY A 76 4.81 -25.37 -10.37
C GLY A 76 3.62 -26.23 -9.97
#